data_AF-A0A3D0II34-F1
#
_entry.id   AF-A0A3D0II34-F1
#
_cell.length_a   1.000
_cell.length_b   1.000
_cell.length_c   1.000
_cell.angle_alpha   90.00
_cell.angle_beta   90.00
_cell.angle_gamma   90.00
#
_symmetry.space_group_name_H-M   'P 1'
#
loop_
_entity.id
_entity.type
_entity.pdbx_description
1 polymer ?
#
loop_
_entity_poly.entity_id
_entity_poly.type
_entity_poly.pdbx_seq_one_letter_code
_entity_poly.pdbx_strand_id
1 'polypeptide(L)' 'MAEGKIVQIIGPVIDCAFDEHELPLIKTEVRIQADGRVVSAEVMQQRGEGIARCVSFEATEGLARGMKV' A
#
# COMPACT_ATOMS: atom_id res chain seq x y z
N MET A 1 12.86 2.60 4.11
CA MET A 1 11.69 1.89 3.54
C MET A 1 11.31 2.66 2.31
N ALA A 2 10.99 1.97 1.21
CA ALA A 2 10.59 2.61 -0.05
C ALA A 2 9.40 3.54 0.19
N GLU A 3 9.48 4.80 -0.24
CA GLU A 3 8.30 5.69 -0.19
C GLU A 3 7.38 5.35 -1.36
N GLY A 4 6.13 5.00 -1.06
CA GLY A 4 5.11 4.69 -2.05
C GLY A 4 3.91 5.63 -1.99
N LYS A 5 2.93 5.38 -2.86
CA LYS A 5 1.63 6.06 -2.83
C LYS A 5 0.48 5.13 -3.16
N ILE A 6 -0.67 5.35 -2.55
CA ILE A 6 -1.89 4.61 -2.89
C ILE A 6 -2.37 5.00 -4.29
N VAL A 7 -2.63 4.02 -5.17
CA VAL A 7 -3.20 4.25 -6.50
C VAL A 7 -4.61 3.70 -6.66
N GLN A 8 -4.99 2.69 -5.86
CA GLN A 8 -6.33 2.11 -5.90
C GLN A 8 -6.72 1.52 -4.54
N ILE A 9 -8.02 1.60 -4.21
CA ILE A 9 -8.61 1.01 -3.01
C ILE A 9 -9.89 0.28 -3.44
N ILE A 10 -9.98 -1.02 -3.16
CA ILE A 10 -11.16 -1.86 -3.41
C ILE A 10 -11.41 -2.69 -2.15
N GLY A 11 -12.30 -2.20 -1.27
CA GLY A 11 -12.52 -2.80 0.04
C GLY A 11 -11.20 -2.90 0.83
N PRO A 12 -10.77 -4.10 1.26
CA PRO A 12 -9.50 -4.27 1.97
C PRO A 12 -8.27 -4.33 1.04
N VAL A 13 -8.47 -4.40 -0.29
CA VAL A 13 -7.36 -4.48 -1.26
C VAL A 13 -6.88 -3.08 -1.62
N ILE A 14 -5.59 -2.82 -1.44
CA ILE A 14 -4.95 -1.53 -1.72
C ILE A 14 -3.82 -1.78 -2.71
N ASP A 15 -3.86 -1.13 -3.88
CA ASP A 15 -2.71 -1.12 -4.77
C ASP A 15 -1.86 0.13 -4.47
N CYS A 16 -0.57 -0.08 -4.21
CA CYS A 16 0.41 0.96 -3.90
C CYS A 16 1.47 1.00 -5.01
N ALA A 17 1.75 2.19 -5.54
CA ALA A 17 2.84 2.41 -6.47
C ALA A 17 4.12 2.78 -5.72
N PHE A 18 5.21 2.13 -6.09
CA PHE A 18 6.57 2.39 -5.62
C PHE A 18 7.46 2.62 -6.85
N ASP A 19 8.64 3.21 -6.64
CA ASP A 19 9.67 3.19 -7.67
C ASP A 19 10.06 1.73 -7.98
N GLU A 20 10.32 1.41 -9.26
CA GLU A 20 10.54 0.02 -9.69
C GLU A 20 11.71 -0.66 -8.95
N HIS A 21 12.72 0.12 -8.56
CA HIS A 21 13.89 -0.37 -7.82
C HIS A 21 13.65 -0.51 -6.31
N GLU A 22 12.51 -0.02 -5.82
CA GLU A 22 12.16 -0.02 -4.40
C GLU A 22 10.87 -0.82 -4.13
N LEU A 23 10.37 -1.59 -5.10
CA LEU A 23 9.16 -2.37 -4.97
C LEU A 23 9.29 -3.39 -3.82
N PRO A 24 8.45 -3.32 -2.76
CA PRO A 24 8.55 -4.24 -1.64
C PRO A 24 8.25 -5.69 -2.05
N LEU A 25 8.88 -6.63 -1.36
CA LEU A 25 8.70 -8.07 -1.60
C LEU A 25 7.32 -8.53 -1.11
N ILE A 26 6.82 -9.65 -1.65
CA ILE A 26 5.63 -10.32 -1.12
C ILE A 26 5.87 -10.71 0.35
N LYS A 27 4.83 -10.59 1.19
CA LYS A 27 4.88 -10.70 2.67
C LYS A 27 5.59 -9.56 3.40
N THR A 28 5.87 -8.45 2.70
CA THR A 28 6.36 -7.23 3.36
C THR A 28 5.20 -6.42 3.92
N GLU A 29 5.35 -5.90 5.14
CA GLU A 29 4.42 -4.95 5.72
C GLU A 29 4.56 -3.58 5.04
N VAL A 30 3.43 -2.97 4.76
CA VAL A 30 3.25 -1.65 4.17
C VAL A 30 2.44 -0.82 5.15
N ARG A 31 2.95 0.35 5.55
CA ARG A 31 2.36 1.18 6.62
C ARG A 31 1.87 2.51 6.09
N ILE A 32 0.56 2.69 6.08
CA ILE A 32 -0.08 3.88 5.54
C ILE A 32 -0.40 4.84 6.69
N GLN A 33 0.11 6.07 6.63
CA GLN A 33 -0.23 7.11 7.61
C GLN A 33 -1.56 7.77 7.24
N ALA A 34 -2.57 7.65 8.11
CA ALA A 34 -3.90 8.19 7.89
C ALA A 34 -4.48 8.79 9.17
N ASP A 35 -4.83 10.07 9.18
CA ASP A 35 -5.55 10.73 10.29
C ASP A 35 -5.00 10.44 11.71
N GLY A 36 -3.68 10.44 11.87
CA GLY A 36 -3.02 10.18 13.15
C GLY A 36 -2.98 8.71 13.58
N ARG A 37 -3.43 7.79 12.72
CA ARG A 37 -3.25 6.33 12.87
C ARG A 37 -2.39 5.76 11.73
N VAL A 38 -1.85 4.57 11.98
CA VAL A 38 -1.18 3.75 10.97
C VAL A 38 -2.16 2.67 10.54
N VAL A 39 -2.34 2.50 9.23
CA VAL A 39 -3.05 1.36 8.65
C VAL A 39 -2.00 0.39 8.10
N SER A 40 -1.92 -0.80 8.70
CA SER A 40 -1.00 -1.86 8.24
C SER A 40 -1.63 -2.72 7.15
N ALA A 41 -0.88 -2.96 6.08
CA ALA A 41 -1.23 -3.85 4.97
C ALA A 41 -0.04 -4.77 4.63
N GLU A 42 -0.29 -5.93 4.03
CA GLU A 42 0.76 -6.85 3.58
C GLU A 42 0.76 -6.97 2.05
N VAL A 43 1.95 -6.95 1.43
CA VAL A 43 2.10 -7.18 -0.01
C VAL A 43 1.75 -8.63 -0.35
N MET A 44 0.71 -8.82 -1.15
CA MET A 44 0.26 -10.12 -1.63
C MET A 44 0.76 -10.43 -3.04
N GLN A 45 1.00 -9.40 -3.86
CA GLN A 45 1.42 -9.57 -5.25
C GLN A 45 2.19 -8.34 -5.75
N GLN A 46 3.21 -8.56 -6.56
CA GLN A 46 3.83 -7.54 -7.40
C GLN A 46 3.17 -7.57 -8.78
N ARG A 47 2.48 -6.49 -9.14
CA ARG A 47 1.88 -6.26 -10.46
C ARG A 47 2.86 -5.29 -11.15
N GLY A 48 3.35 -5.59 -12.35
CA GLY A 48 4.41 -4.79 -13.00
C GLY A 48 4.13 -3.27 -13.04
N GLU A 49 5.11 -2.48 -13.46
CA GLU A 49 5.07 -0.99 -13.38
C GLU A 49 5.16 -0.46 -11.94
N GLY A 50 5.90 -1.16 -11.08
CA GLY A 50 6.12 -0.72 -9.69
C GLY A 50 4.89 -0.80 -8.78
N ILE A 51 3.88 -1.62 -9.10
CA ILE A 51 2.67 -1.76 -8.29
C ILE A 51 2.76 -2.96 -7.33
N ALA A 52 2.63 -2.70 -6.03
CA ALA A 52 2.41 -3.73 -5.03
C ALA A 52 0.92 -3.76 -4.66
N ARG A 53 0.29 -4.92 -4.87
CA ARG A 53 -1.06 -5.20 -4.36
C ARG A 53 -0.96 -5.68 -2.92
N CYS A 54 -1.57 -4.92 -2.04
CA CYS A 54 -1.58 -5.17 -0.60
C CYS A 54 -2.99 -5.52 -0.12
N VAL A 55 -3.07 -6.25 0.99
CA VAL A 55 -4.32 -6.46 1.73
C VAL A 55 -4.17 -5.83 3.11
N SER A 56 -5.10 -4.95 3.45
CA SER A 56 -5.15 -4.25 4.74
C SER A 56 -5.60 -5.19 5.86
N PHE A 57 -4.94 -5.12 7.01
CA PHE A 57 -5.38 -5.76 8.25
C PHE A 57 -6.43 -4.93 9.00
N GLU A 58 -6.59 -3.67 8.63
CA GLU A 58 -7.49 -2.71 9.27
C GLU A 58 -8.50 -2.11 8.28
N ALA A 59 -9.50 -1.41 8.80
CA ALA A 59 -10.47 -0.69 7.97
C ALA A 59 -9.78 0.38 7.11
N THR A 60 -10.11 0.37 5.80
CA THR A 60 -9.56 1.30 4.79
C THR A 60 -10.36 2.58 4.64
N GLU A 61 -11.37 2.80 5.50
CA GLU A 61 -12.10 4.07 5.58
C GLU A 61 -11.14 5.22 5.92
N GLY A 62 -11.34 6.35 5.24
CA GLY A 62 -10.47 7.53 5.33
C GLY A 62 -9.22 7.46 4.44
N LEU A 63 -8.89 6.30 3.87
CA LEU A 63 -7.80 6.21 2.91
C LEU A 63 -8.20 6.81 1.56
N ALA A 64 -7.24 7.48 0.91
CA ALA A 64 -7.40 8.13 -0.36
C ALA A 64 -6.22 7.86 -1.28
N ARG A 65 -6.47 7.88 -2.59
CA ARG A 65 -5.40 7.83 -3.60
C ARG A 65 -4.46 9.01 -3.42
N GLY A 66 -3.18 8.76 -3.64
CA GLY A 66 -2.11 9.74 -3.46
C GLY A 66 -1.56 9.84 -2.03
N MET A 67 -2.19 9.19 -1.05
CA MET A 67 -1.61 9.10 0.30
C MET A 67 -0.29 8.37 0.28
N LYS A 68 0.65 8.85 1.10
CA LYS A 68 1.99 8.26 1.25
C LYS A 68 1.94 6.94 1.99
N VAL A 69 2.85 6.06 1.59
CA VAL A 69 2.97 4.68 2.02
C VAL A 69 4.42 4.38 2.36
#